data_AF-A0A2N0A298-F1
#
_entry.id   AF-A0A2N0A298-F1
#
_cell.length_a   1.000
_cell.length_b   1.000
_cell.length_c   1.000
_cell.angle_alpha   90.00
_cell.angle_beta   90.00
_cell.angle_gamma   90.00
#
_symmetry.space_group_name_H-M   'P 1'
#
loop_
_entity.id
_entity.type
_entity.pdbx_description
1 polymer ?
#
loop_
_entity_poly.entity_id
_entity_poly.type
_entity_poly.pdbx_seq_one_letter_code
_entity_poly.pdbx_strand_id
1 'polypeptide(L)'
;MKPKKVTNDDLEKIIAGVKTQAVEAIGNYLYKGFRIQVSKYNLSGAERVQLLYQRRRKEGLCIVCGTKVGKKNPSTGRLYRLCEFHRKKIDKKK
;
A
#
# COMPACT_ATOMS: atom_id res chain seq x y z
N MET A 1 -9.75 -6.67 -8.15
CA MET A 1 -9.77 -6.25 -6.73
C MET A 1 -11.11 -5.60 -6.42
N LYS A 2 -11.70 -5.83 -5.25
CA LYS A 2 -12.92 -5.12 -4.85
C LYS A 2 -12.60 -3.62 -4.69
N PRO A 3 -13.42 -2.69 -5.21
CA PRO A 3 -13.17 -1.27 -5.09
C PRO A 3 -13.20 -0.81 -3.63
N LYS A 4 -12.28 0.06 -3.24
CA LYS A 4 -12.22 0.66 -1.90
C LYS A 4 -13.34 1.71 -1.79
N LYS A 5 -14.25 1.58 -0.81
CA LYS A 5 -15.20 2.66 -0.48
C LYS A 5 -14.42 3.91 -0.04
N VAL A 6 -14.79 5.07 -0.56
CA VAL A 6 -14.12 6.34 -0.30
C VAL A 6 -15.13 7.43 0.06
N THR A 7 -14.71 8.35 0.92
CA THR A 7 -15.44 9.57 1.31
C THR A 7 -15.18 10.72 0.33
N ASN A 8 -15.78 11.90 0.56
CA ASN A 8 -15.49 13.08 -0.25
C ASN A 8 -14.04 13.57 -0.06
N ASP A 9 -13.55 13.58 1.18
CA ASP A 9 -12.16 13.93 1.50
C ASP A 9 -11.15 12.95 0.87
N ASP A 10 -11.46 11.64 0.87
CA ASP A 10 -10.66 10.66 0.12
C ASP A 10 -10.64 10.98 -1.38
N LEU A 11 -11.76 11.39 -1.96
CA LEU A 11 -11.86 11.73 -3.39
C LEU A 11 -11.03 12.96 -3.73
N GLU A 12 -11.07 14.01 -2.92
CA GLU A 12 -10.23 15.20 -3.07
C GLU A 12 -8.74 14.85 -3.02
N LYS A 13 -8.35 13.96 -2.10
CA LYS A 13 -6.98 13.43 -2.00
C LYS A 13 -6.57 12.64 -3.24
N ILE A 14 -7.48 11.82 -3.79
CA ILE A 14 -7.23 11.07 -5.03
C ILE A 14 -7.01 12.06 -6.18
N ILE A 15 -7.86 13.08 -6.33
CA ILE A 15 -7.74 14.10 -7.39
C ILE A 15 -6.43 14.89 -7.23
N ALA A 16 -6.10 15.32 -6.01
CA ALA A 16 -4.82 15.98 -5.73
C ALA A 16 -3.64 15.09 -6.10
N GLY A 17 -3.70 13.79 -5.76
CA GLY A 17 -2.69 12.81 -6.15
C GLY A 17 -2.58 12.61 -7.66
N VAL A 18 -3.68 12.64 -8.41
CA VAL A 18 -3.64 12.60 -9.88
C VAL A 18 -2.94 13.84 -10.42
N LYS A 19 -3.26 15.03 -9.91
CA LYS A 19 -2.63 16.31 -10.32
C LYS A 19 -1.13 16.33 -10.05
N THR A 20 -0.70 15.77 -8.93
CA THR A 20 0.73 15.68 -8.55
C THR A 20 1.42 14.42 -9.09
N GLN A 21 0.72 13.63 -9.91
CA GLN A 21 1.21 12.37 -10.47
C GLN A 21 1.65 11.33 -9.42
N ALA A 22 1.09 11.40 -8.21
CA ALA A 22 1.36 10.50 -7.11
C ALA A 22 0.89 9.07 -7.43
N VAL A 23 1.77 8.11 -7.19
CA VAL A 23 1.52 6.68 -7.45
C VAL A 23 0.41 6.14 -6.54
N GLU A 24 0.26 6.72 -5.36
CA GLU A 24 -0.75 6.39 -4.35
C GLU A 24 -2.20 6.64 -4.82
N ALA A 25 -2.39 7.50 -5.83
CA ALA A 25 -3.69 7.76 -6.43
C ALA A 25 -4.19 6.60 -7.31
N ILE A 26 -3.30 5.67 -7.70
CA ILE A 26 -3.65 4.52 -8.54
C ILE A 26 -4.47 3.51 -7.74
N GLY A 27 -5.64 3.17 -8.25
CA GLY A 27 -6.54 2.26 -7.55
C GLY A 27 -7.92 2.15 -8.15
N ASN A 28 -8.76 1.35 -7.49
CA ASN A 28 -10.17 1.19 -7.80
C ASN A 28 -10.98 1.63 -6.58
N TYR A 29 -11.87 2.59 -6.78
CA TYR A 29 -12.61 3.27 -5.71
C TYR A 29 -14.12 3.21 -5.97
N LEU A 30 -14.89 3.26 -4.88
CA LEU A 30 -16.34 3.36 -4.92
C LEU A 30 -16.78 4.61 -4.14
N TYR A 31 -17.34 5.59 -4.85
CA TYR A 31 -17.82 6.86 -4.29
C TYR A 31 -19.30 7.04 -4.60
N LYS A 32 -20.16 7.07 -3.57
CA LYS A 32 -21.62 7.27 -3.71
C LYS A 32 -22.27 6.41 -4.82
N GLY A 33 -21.82 5.16 -4.99
CA GLY A 33 -22.32 4.24 -6.02
C GLY A 33 -21.56 4.25 -7.34
N PHE A 34 -20.77 5.30 -7.62
CA PHE A 34 -19.91 5.39 -8.80
C PHE A 34 -18.60 4.64 -8.60
N ARG A 35 -18.18 3.89 -9.62
CA ARG A 35 -16.86 3.28 -9.68
C ARG A 35 -15.88 4.25 -10.33
N ILE A 36 -14.75 4.46 -9.69
CA ILE A 36 -13.67 5.31 -10.18
C ILE A 36 -12.42 4.46 -10.28
N GLN A 37 -11.85 4.36 -11.48
CA GLN A 37 -10.59 3.67 -11.73
C GLN A 37 -9.54 4.70 -12.09
N VAL A 38 -8.43 4.71 -11.34
CA VAL A 38 -7.28 5.55 -11.61
C VAL A 38 -6.11 4.65 -11.99
N SER A 39 -5.60 4.86 -13.20
CA SER A 39 -4.43 4.16 -13.74
C SER A 39 -3.52 5.16 -14.42
N LYS A 40 -2.20 5.02 -14.24
CA LYS A 40 -1.20 5.86 -14.90
C LYS A 40 -0.65 5.12 -16.13
N TYR A 41 -0.65 5.81 -17.27
CA TYR A 41 -0.07 5.32 -18.51
C TYR A 41 1.46 5.17 -18.37
N ASN A 42 2.03 4.10 -18.95
CA ASN A 42 3.46 3.80 -18.89
C ASN A 42 4.08 3.80 -17.49
N LEU A 43 3.47 3.05 -16.55
CA LEU A 43 4.05 2.87 -15.22
C LEU A 43 5.47 2.30 -15.28
N SER A 44 6.42 2.99 -14.66
CA SER A 44 7.81 2.54 -14.55
C SER A 44 7.94 1.34 -13.60
N GLY A 45 9.05 0.61 -13.72
CA GLY A 45 9.36 -0.50 -12.82
C GLY A 45 9.42 -0.08 -11.35
N ALA A 46 10.02 1.07 -11.06
CA ALA A 46 10.12 1.61 -9.70
C ALA A 46 8.73 1.90 -9.09
N GLU A 47 7.83 2.51 -9.87
CA GLU A 47 6.46 2.79 -9.43
C GLU A 47 5.67 1.51 -9.18
N ARG A 48 5.86 0.46 -10.00
CA ARG A 48 5.25 -0.86 -9.75
C ARG A 48 5.71 -1.45 -8.43
N VAL A 49 7.00 -1.34 -8.11
CA VAL A 49 7.56 -1.81 -6.83
C VAL A 49 7.00 -1.00 -5.67
N GLN A 50 6.87 0.33 -5.80
CA GLN A 50 6.25 1.19 -4.79
C GLN A 50 4.79 0.83 -4.54
N LEU A 51 4.00 0.58 -5.59
CA LEU A 51 2.62 0.10 -5.46
C LEU A 51 2.53 -1.24 -4.74
N LEU A 52 3.40 -2.19 -5.10
CA LEU A 52 3.45 -3.50 -4.48
C LEU A 52 3.80 -3.38 -2.99
N TYR A 53 4.78 -2.55 -2.66
CA TYR A 53 5.18 -2.25 -1.30
C TYR A 53 4.01 -1.69 -0.49
N GLN A 54 3.35 -0.63 -0.98
CA GLN A 54 2.20 0.03 -0.36
C GLN A 54 1.06 -0.97 -0.10
N ARG A 55 0.71 -1.76 -1.13
CA ARG A 55 -0.34 -2.79 -1.04
C ARG A 55 -0.03 -3.82 0.05
N ARG A 56 1.19 -4.38 0.03
CA ARG A 56 1.63 -5.36 1.03
C ARG A 56 1.58 -4.79 2.44
N ARG A 57 2.04 -3.55 2.65
CA ARG A 57 1.96 -2.89 3.96
C ARG A 57 0.52 -2.75 4.46
N LYS A 58 -0.41 -2.35 3.59
CA LYS A 58 -1.83 -2.20 3.94
C LYS A 58 -2.50 -3.52 4.30
N GLU A 59 -2.11 -4.60 3.62
CA GLU A 59 -2.65 -5.95 3.85
C GLU A 59 -1.95 -6.69 5.01
N GLY A 60 -0.97 -6.07 5.65
CA GLY A 60 -0.18 -6.69 6.71
C GLY A 60 0.70 -7.83 6.20
N LEU A 61 1.19 -7.71 4.97
CA LEU A 61 2.08 -8.67 4.32
C LEU A 61 3.53 -8.17 4.35
N CYS A 62 4.47 -9.11 4.34
CA CYS A 62 5.88 -8.80 4.24
C CYS A 62 6.17 -8.12 2.89
N ILE A 63 6.83 -6.98 2.93
CA ILE A 63 7.17 -6.21 1.71
C ILE A 63 8.08 -6.98 0.74
N VAL A 64 8.87 -7.96 1.21
CA VAL A 64 9.80 -8.75 0.40
C VAL A 64 9.10 -9.95 -0.23
N CYS A 65 8.54 -10.84 0.58
CA CYS A 65 7.99 -12.12 0.10
C CYS A 65 6.47 -12.24 0.12
N GLY A 66 5.74 -11.24 0.63
CA GLY A 66 4.27 -11.28 0.69
C GLY A 66 3.69 -12.19 1.79
N THR A 67 4.51 -12.86 2.60
CA THR A 67 4.02 -13.66 3.75
C THR A 67 3.28 -12.79 4.75
N LYS A 68 2.15 -13.26 5.28
CA LYS A 68 1.38 -12.56 6.32
C LYS A 68 2.25 -12.27 7.55
N VAL A 69 2.22 -11.04 8.02
CA VAL A 69 2.90 -10.62 9.24
C VAL A 69 1.93 -10.75 10.39
N GLY A 70 2.20 -11.69 11.31
CA GLY A 70 1.38 -11.88 12.52
C GLY A 70 1.83 -11.03 13.71
N LYS A 71 3.11 -10.63 13.78
CA LYS A 71 3.68 -9.92 14.93
C LYS A 71 3.54 -8.39 14.78
N LYS A 72 3.18 -7.73 15.88
CA LYS A 72 3.20 -6.27 16.03
C LYS A 72 4.51 -5.83 16.67
N ASN A 73 5.01 -4.66 16.28
CA ASN A 73 6.12 -4.00 16.93
C ASN A 73 5.64 -3.47 18.29
N PRO A 74 6.23 -3.92 19.41
CA PRO A 74 5.80 -3.53 20.75
C PRO A 74 5.93 -2.03 21.00
N SER A 75 6.90 -1.35 20.38
CA SER A 75 7.11 0.10 20.55
C SER A 75 6.08 0.97 19.81
N THR A 76 5.35 0.42 18.83
CA THR A 76 4.41 1.22 18.00
C THR A 76 3.00 0.62 17.92
N GLY A 77 2.79 -0.61 18.39
CA GLY A 77 1.54 -1.36 18.23
C GLY A 77 1.20 -1.75 16.79
N ARG A 78 2.01 -1.38 15.79
CA ARG A 78 1.75 -1.65 14.36
C ARG A 78 2.38 -2.96 13.91
N LEU A 79 1.81 -3.63 12.90
CA LEU A 79 2.44 -4.81 12.29
C LEU A 79 3.84 -4.48 11.76
N TYR A 80 4.78 -5.40 11.93
CA TYR A 80 6.11 -5.25 11.34
C TYR A 80 6.03 -5.15 9.80
N ARG A 81 7.01 -4.45 9.22
CA ARG A 81 7.12 -4.34 7.75
C ARG A 81 7.57 -5.66 7.08
N LEU A 82 8.22 -6.54 7.85
CA LEU A 82 8.83 -7.79 7.40
C LEU A 82 8.27 -8.97 8.19
N CYS A 83 8.22 -10.14 7.55
CA CYS A 83 7.98 -11.40 8.26
C CYS A 83 9.16 -11.75 9.17
N GLU A 84 8.98 -12.72 10.06
CA GLU A 84 10.03 -13.12 11.01
C GLU A 84 11.33 -13.55 10.32
N PHE A 85 11.23 -14.31 9.23
CA PHE A 85 12.40 -14.74 8.45
C PHE A 85 13.22 -13.56 7.92
N HIS A 86 12.57 -12.59 7.28
CA HIS A 86 13.27 -11.41 6.74
C HIS A 86 13.74 -10.46 7.83
N ARG A 87 13.08 -10.41 9.00
CA ARG A 87 13.58 -9.65 10.15
C ARG A 87 14.86 -10.28 10.70
N LYS A 88 14.88 -11.59 10.94
CA LYS A 88 16.07 -12.32 11.42
C LYS A 88 17.32 -12.15 10.54
N LYS A 89 17.14 -11.87 9.24
CA LYS A 89 18.24 -11.58 8.30
C LYS A 89 18.83 -10.17 8.45
N ILE A 90 18.05 -9.22 8.95
CA ILE A 90 18.40 -7.78 8.98
C ILE A 90 18.66 -7.30 10.40
N ASP A 91 17.90 -7.81 11.36
CA ASP A 91 18.10 -7.57 12.78
C ASP A 91 19.49 -8.13 13.12
N LYS A 92 20.46 -7.23 13.30
CA LYS A 92 21.84 -7.60 13.68
C LYS A 92 21.75 -8.52 14.89
N LYS A 93 22.40 -9.68 14.82
CA LYS A 93 22.69 -10.47 16.01
C LYS A 93 23.51 -9.56 16.93
N LYS A 94 22.93 -9.20 18.08
CA LYS A 94 23.71 -8.71 19.21
C LYS A 94 24.57 -9.85 19.73
#